data_AF-A0A519CV71-F1
#
_entry.id   AF-A0A519CV71-F1
#
_cell.length_a   1.000
_cell.length_b   1.000
_cell.length_c   1.000
_cell.angle_alpha   90.00
_cell.angle_beta   90.00
_cell.angle_gamma   90.00
#
_symmetry.space_group_name_H-M   'P 1'
#
loop_
_entity.id
_entity.type
_entity.pdbx_description
1 polymer ?
#
loop_
_entity_poly.entity_id
_entity_poly.type
_entity_poly.pdbx_seq_one_letter_code
_entity_poly.pdbx_strand_id
1 'polypeptide(L)'
;MKNIEINERMNERDTVASIGIGAMIVFIALILVAAVASAVIIQTGEKLQQNAQKTGSDTQQEIGGKISVIAAWVGDQTATTEDVTVIFETAAGSEPITAVSVGWTIVCADNAGTDTDTVGGTFTTATDLDAVTAAGTTVAPFTQGNVYMIDLLVGTTNAWATPSTDECVPVAGEEHILIIMVNGGGTTYETLSYNSVDEGASIV
;
A
#
# COMPACT_ATOMS: atom_id res chain seq x y z
N MET A 1 -64.82 64.96 -10.99
CA MET A 1 -64.83 63.55 -10.51
C MET A 1 -64.02 62.64 -11.42
N LYS A 2 -64.20 62.66 -12.76
CA LYS A 2 -63.43 61.83 -13.71
C LYS A 2 -61.89 61.91 -13.61
N ASN A 3 -61.31 63.08 -13.31
CA ASN A 3 -59.85 63.23 -13.22
C ASN A 3 -59.23 62.61 -11.96
N ILE A 4 -60.04 62.36 -10.92
CA ILE A 4 -59.57 61.75 -9.67
C ILE A 4 -59.49 60.23 -9.82
N GLU A 5 -60.50 59.60 -10.43
CA GLU A 5 -60.48 58.15 -10.73
C GLU A 5 -59.35 57.74 -11.69
N ILE A 6 -58.97 58.59 -12.65
CA ILE A 6 -57.86 58.29 -13.57
C ILE A 6 -56.52 58.28 -12.82
N ASN A 7 -56.33 59.19 -11.85
CA ASN A 7 -55.11 59.25 -11.06
C ASN A 7 -54.97 58.05 -10.11
N GLU A 8 -56.07 57.60 -9.50
CA GLU A 8 -56.07 56.39 -8.65
C GLU A 8 -55.70 55.13 -9.45
N ARG A 9 -56.28 54.95 -10.64
CA ARG A 9 -55.92 53.81 -11.51
C ARG A 9 -54.50 53.87 -12.05
N MET A 10 -53.94 55.07 -12.23
CA MET A 10 -52.55 55.22 -12.67
C MET A 10 -51.57 54.81 -11.57
N ASN A 11 -51.86 55.19 -10.31
CA ASN A 11 -51.05 54.83 -9.14
C ASN A 11 -51.10 53.31 -8.83
N GLU A 12 -52.25 52.66 -9.04
CA GLU A 12 -52.36 51.19 -8.96
C GLU A 12 -51.51 50.47 -10.01
N ARG A 13 -51.44 50.98 -11.24
CA ARG A 13 -50.58 50.37 -12.28
C ARG A 13 -49.09 50.56 -11.99
N ASP A 14 -48.70 51.73 -11.48
CA ASP A 14 -47.29 52.00 -11.14
C ASP A 14 -46.82 51.16 -9.94
N THR A 15 -47.71 50.92 -8.98
CA THR A 15 -47.44 50.00 -7.87
C THR A 15 -47.33 48.54 -8.33
N VAL A 16 -48.21 48.08 -9.24
CA VAL A 16 -48.09 46.73 -9.85
C VAL A 16 -46.80 46.59 -10.67
N ALA A 17 -46.42 47.62 -11.44
CA ALA A 17 -45.17 47.61 -12.20
C ALA A 17 -43.93 47.56 -11.30
N SER A 18 -43.93 48.31 -10.19
CA SER A 18 -42.86 48.29 -9.18
C SER A 18 -42.71 46.92 -8.50
N ILE A 19 -43.83 46.28 -8.14
CA ILE A 19 -43.83 44.91 -7.58
C ILE A 19 -43.25 43.91 -8.57
N GLY A 20 -43.59 44.01 -9.85
CA GLY A 20 -43.06 43.14 -10.90
C GLY A 20 -41.54 43.24 -11.07
N ILE A 21 -41.00 44.47 -11.01
CA ILE A 21 -39.55 44.69 -11.05
C ILE A 21 -38.88 44.10 -9.80
N GLY A 22 -39.45 44.30 -8.61
CA GLY A 22 -38.96 43.68 -7.37
C GLY A 22 -38.95 42.16 -7.43
N ALA A 23 -40.01 41.55 -7.98
CA ALA A 23 -40.10 40.11 -8.16
C ALA A 23 -39.03 39.56 -9.11
N MET A 24 -38.76 40.25 -10.22
CA MET A 24 -37.68 39.87 -11.16
C MET A 24 -36.29 39.95 -10.51
N ILE A 25 -36.04 40.96 -9.69
CA ILE A 25 -34.75 41.11 -8.99
C ILE A 25 -34.52 39.93 -8.02
N VAL A 26 -35.54 39.58 -7.21
CA VAL A 26 -35.44 38.45 -6.29
C VAL A 26 -35.29 37.14 -7.06
N PHE A 27 -35.98 36.97 -8.18
CA PHE A 27 -35.85 35.79 -9.02
C PHE A 27 -34.43 35.59 -9.53
N ILE A 28 -33.78 36.64 -10.04
CA ILE A 28 -32.39 36.58 -10.49
C ILE A 28 -31.45 36.30 -9.32
N ALA A 29 -31.65 36.96 -8.17
CA ALA A 29 -30.84 36.71 -6.98
C ALA A 29 -30.90 35.25 -6.53
N LEU A 30 -32.09 34.64 -6.53
CA LEU A 30 -32.27 33.23 -6.18
C LEU A 30 -31.57 32.29 -7.16
N ILE A 31 -31.59 32.60 -8.47
CA ILE A 31 -30.86 31.82 -9.48
C ILE A 31 -29.35 31.87 -9.20
N LEU A 32 -28.81 33.04 -8.88
CA LEU A 32 -27.37 33.18 -8.59
C LEU A 32 -26.96 32.41 -7.33
N VAL A 33 -27.77 32.48 -6.27
CA VAL A 33 -27.53 31.69 -5.04
C VAL A 33 -27.62 30.19 -5.33
N ALA A 34 -28.61 29.75 -6.10
CA ALA A 34 -28.76 28.35 -6.50
C ALA A 34 -27.58 27.87 -7.36
N ALA A 35 -27.04 28.71 -8.23
CA ALA A 35 -25.87 28.38 -9.05
C ALA A 35 -24.62 28.14 -8.19
N VAL A 36 -24.35 29.03 -7.23
CA VAL A 36 -23.20 28.87 -6.31
C VAL A 36 -23.37 27.62 -5.44
N ALA A 37 -24.57 27.39 -4.89
CA ALA A 37 -24.86 26.20 -4.10
C ALA A 37 -24.66 24.91 -4.91
N SER A 38 -25.15 24.88 -6.16
CA SER A 38 -25.00 23.74 -7.06
C SER A 38 -23.53 23.44 -7.37
N ALA A 39 -22.72 24.48 -7.62
CA ALA A 39 -21.30 24.32 -7.88
C ALA A 39 -20.56 23.67 -6.69
N VAL A 40 -20.86 24.08 -5.46
CA VAL A 40 -20.26 23.49 -4.25
C VAL A 40 -20.71 22.05 -4.03
N ILE A 41 -21.99 21.75 -4.28
CA ILE A 41 -22.53 20.38 -4.20
C ILE A 41 -21.82 19.47 -5.20
N ILE A 42 -21.69 19.91 -6.46
CA ILE A 42 -21.00 19.14 -7.51
C ILE A 42 -19.54 18.92 -7.14
N GLN A 43 -18.82 19.98 -6.76
CA GLN A 43 -17.41 19.89 -6.39
C GLN A 43 -17.17 18.91 -5.22
N THR A 44 -18.04 18.96 -4.22
CA THR A 44 -17.96 18.03 -3.08
C THR A 44 -18.26 16.61 -3.52
N GLY A 45 -19.29 16.42 -4.36
CA GLY A 45 -19.64 15.12 -4.94
C GLY A 45 -18.52 14.53 -5.79
N GLU A 46 -17.84 15.34 -6.61
CA GLU A 46 -16.69 14.92 -7.42
C GLU A 46 -15.49 14.55 -6.54
N LYS A 47 -15.17 15.36 -5.53
CA LYS A 47 -14.08 15.06 -4.59
C LYS A 47 -14.36 13.77 -3.82
N LEU A 48 -15.59 13.55 -3.37
CA LEU A 48 -15.97 12.29 -2.70
C LEU A 48 -15.83 11.11 -3.66
N GLN A 49 -16.22 11.25 -4.93
CA GLN A 49 -16.07 10.19 -5.93
C GLN A 49 -14.60 9.90 -6.25
N GLN A 50 -13.75 10.91 -6.38
CA GLN A 50 -12.31 10.74 -6.60
C GLN A 50 -11.64 10.07 -5.39
N ASN A 51 -11.99 10.50 -4.17
CA ASN A 51 -11.51 9.87 -2.96
C ASN A 51 -11.97 8.42 -2.86
N ALA A 52 -13.23 8.12 -3.20
CA ALA A 52 -13.76 6.76 -3.20
C ALA A 52 -13.03 5.87 -4.22
N GLN A 53 -12.76 6.39 -5.42
CA GLN A 53 -11.97 5.68 -6.43
C GLN A 53 -10.53 5.45 -5.98
N LYS A 54 -9.89 6.47 -5.40
CA LYS A 54 -8.54 6.35 -4.86
C LYS A 54 -8.48 5.31 -3.74
N THR A 55 -9.34 5.41 -2.73
CA THR A 55 -9.40 4.42 -1.65
C THR A 55 -9.72 3.02 -2.19
N GLY A 56 -10.58 2.90 -3.19
CA GLY A 56 -10.84 1.63 -3.86
C GLY A 56 -9.61 1.07 -4.57
N SER A 57 -8.84 1.90 -5.27
CA SER A 57 -7.56 1.51 -5.89
C SER A 57 -6.53 1.12 -4.83
N ASP A 58 -6.34 1.95 -3.81
CA ASP A 58 -5.39 1.70 -2.72
C ASP A 58 -5.74 0.39 -1.99
N THR A 59 -7.03 0.13 -1.73
CA THR A 59 -7.47 -1.14 -1.10
C THR A 59 -7.26 -2.34 -2.01
N GLN A 60 -7.48 -2.18 -3.32
CA GLN A 60 -7.19 -3.26 -4.28
C GLN A 60 -5.69 -3.55 -4.35
N GLN A 61 -4.84 -2.53 -4.32
CA GLN A 61 -3.38 -2.70 -4.27
C GLN A 61 -2.94 -3.29 -2.93
N GLU A 62 -3.52 -2.90 -1.80
CA GLU A 62 -3.21 -3.48 -0.48
C GLU A 62 -3.57 -4.98 -0.41
N ILE A 63 -4.73 -5.37 -0.95
CA ILE A 63 -5.19 -6.77 -0.92
C ILE A 63 -4.50 -7.62 -2.00
N GLY A 64 -4.30 -7.06 -3.19
CA GLY A 64 -3.77 -7.75 -4.37
C GLY A 64 -2.25 -7.67 -4.52
N GLY A 65 -1.60 -6.66 -3.93
CA GLY A 65 -0.17 -6.39 -3.99
C GLY A 65 0.63 -7.02 -2.86
N LYS A 66 0.24 -8.23 -2.42
CA LYS A 66 1.00 -8.99 -1.42
C LYS A 66 1.94 -9.98 -2.10
N ILE A 67 2.98 -10.39 -1.37
CA ILE A 67 3.88 -11.47 -1.77
C ILE A 67 3.53 -12.72 -0.97
N SER A 68 3.30 -13.84 -1.65
CA SER A 68 3.06 -15.12 -1.01
C SER A 68 4.36 -15.91 -0.94
N VAL A 69 4.71 -16.40 0.24
CA VAL A 69 5.79 -17.37 0.42
C VAL A 69 5.27 -18.75 0.03
N ILE A 70 6.02 -19.48 -0.80
CA ILE A 70 5.67 -20.84 -1.23
C ILE A 70 6.46 -21.86 -0.41
N ALA A 71 7.75 -21.62 -0.23
CA ALA A 71 8.64 -22.49 0.51
C ALA A 71 9.84 -21.69 1.02
N ALA A 72 10.41 -22.13 2.13
CA ALA A 72 11.66 -21.60 2.66
C ALA A 72 12.57 -22.75 3.11
N TRP A 73 13.87 -22.61 2.92
CA TRP A 73 14.88 -23.55 3.41
C TRP A 73 16.10 -22.82 3.97
N VAL A 74 16.89 -23.56 4.75
CA VAL A 74 18.20 -23.10 5.21
C VAL A 74 19.15 -23.05 4.01
N GLY A 75 19.66 -21.87 3.68
CA GLY A 75 20.62 -21.63 2.62
C GLY A 75 22.06 -21.95 3.07
N ASP A 76 23.02 -21.20 2.54
CA ASP A 76 24.44 -21.35 2.95
C ASP A 76 24.59 -21.02 4.44
N GLN A 77 25.28 -21.88 5.19
CA GLN A 77 25.56 -21.73 6.62
C GLN A 77 27.08 -21.70 6.85
N THR A 78 27.79 -20.91 6.03
CA THR A 78 29.22 -20.70 6.22
C THR A 78 29.47 -19.67 7.32
N ALA A 79 30.63 -19.75 7.99
CA ALA A 79 30.99 -18.91 9.14
C ALA A 79 31.02 -17.38 8.88
N THR A 80 30.71 -16.93 7.66
CA THR A 80 30.64 -15.53 7.27
C THR A 80 29.33 -15.15 6.58
N THR A 81 28.46 -16.12 6.29
CA THR A 81 27.24 -15.94 5.50
C THR A 81 26.27 -17.05 5.91
N GLU A 82 25.27 -16.67 6.70
CA GLU A 82 24.15 -17.54 7.04
C GLU A 82 22.93 -17.03 6.28
N ASP A 83 22.38 -17.83 5.38
CA ASP A 83 21.29 -17.42 4.50
C ASP A 83 20.06 -18.28 4.73
N VAL A 84 18.89 -17.66 4.61
CA VAL A 84 17.61 -18.35 4.49
C VAL A 84 17.06 -18.08 3.11
N THR A 85 16.96 -19.12 2.29
CA THR A 85 16.41 -18.97 0.94
C THR A 85 14.90 -19.11 0.99
N VAL A 86 14.21 -18.16 0.37
CA VAL A 86 12.75 -18.11 0.29
C VAL A 86 12.31 -18.09 -1.17
N ILE A 87 11.44 -19.02 -1.54
CA ILE A 87 10.68 -18.96 -2.79
C ILE A 87 9.38 -18.22 -2.53
N PHE A 88 9.11 -17.24 -3.38
CA PHE A 88 7.91 -16.44 -3.30
C PHE A 88 7.30 -16.16 -4.67
N GLU A 89 6.02 -15.86 -4.67
CA GLU A 89 5.29 -15.38 -5.83
C GLU A 89 4.54 -14.09 -5.50
N THR A 90 4.27 -13.28 -6.52
CA THR A 90 3.39 -12.12 -6.38
C THR A 90 1.94 -12.57 -6.48
N ALA A 91 1.06 -12.00 -5.66
CA ALA A 91 -0.35 -12.38 -5.66
C ALA A 91 -1.04 -12.04 -7.00
N ALA A 92 -2.08 -12.81 -7.32
CA ALA A 92 -2.80 -12.63 -8.57
C ALA A 92 -3.48 -11.26 -8.63
N GLY A 93 -3.24 -10.51 -9.72
CA GLY A 93 -3.76 -9.15 -9.90
C GLY A 93 -2.90 -8.06 -9.27
N SER A 94 -1.69 -8.37 -8.80
CA SER A 94 -0.74 -7.35 -8.37
C SER A 94 -0.25 -6.51 -9.56
N GLU A 95 -0.03 -5.21 -9.34
CA GLU A 95 0.78 -4.42 -10.25
C GLU A 95 2.26 -4.87 -10.15
N PRO A 96 3.12 -4.56 -11.13
CA PRO A 96 4.54 -4.89 -11.05
C PRO A 96 5.19 -4.22 -9.82
N ILE A 97 5.79 -5.03 -8.95
CA ILE A 97 6.41 -4.56 -7.70
C ILE A 97 7.91 -4.43 -7.92
N THR A 98 8.51 -3.32 -7.53
CA THR A 98 9.97 -3.15 -7.64
C THR A 98 10.69 -3.82 -6.47
N ALA A 99 11.92 -4.32 -6.70
CA ALA A 99 12.67 -5.02 -5.65
C ALA A 99 13.00 -4.15 -4.42
N VAL A 100 13.19 -2.84 -4.62
CA VAL A 100 13.44 -1.87 -3.52
C VAL A 100 12.20 -1.52 -2.71
N SER A 101 11.00 -1.67 -3.29
CA SER A 101 9.74 -1.41 -2.58
C SER A 101 9.31 -2.55 -1.67
N VAL A 102 10.01 -3.68 -1.71
CA VAL A 102 9.73 -4.82 -0.81
C VAL A 102 10.80 -4.88 0.25
N GLY A 103 10.38 -4.73 1.51
CA GLY A 103 11.20 -4.97 2.68
C GLY A 103 10.89 -6.33 3.28
N TRP A 104 11.91 -7.00 3.80
CA TRP A 104 11.72 -8.15 4.69
C TRP A 104 12.35 -7.83 6.04
N THR A 105 11.80 -8.45 7.08
CA THR A 105 12.33 -8.39 8.43
C THR A 105 12.07 -9.73 9.09
N ILE A 106 13.10 -10.35 9.63
CA ILE A 106 13.00 -11.53 10.47
C ILE A 106 13.12 -11.05 11.91
N VAL A 107 12.18 -11.50 12.74
CA VAL A 107 12.19 -11.30 14.19
C VAL A 107 12.58 -12.61 14.85
N CYS A 108 13.59 -12.56 15.71
CA CYS A 108 14.09 -13.69 16.47
C CYS A 108 14.16 -13.34 17.96
N ALA A 109 14.41 -14.32 18.82
CA ALA A 109 14.91 -14.04 20.16
C ALA A 109 16.39 -13.63 20.07
N ASP A 110 16.84 -12.74 20.94
CA ASP A 110 18.27 -12.46 21.10
C ASP A 110 19.02 -13.75 21.45
N ASN A 111 20.33 -13.83 21.17
CA ASN A 111 21.14 -15.02 21.50
C ASN A 111 21.15 -15.37 23.00
N ALA A 112 20.63 -14.48 23.87
CA ALA A 112 20.47 -14.70 25.30
C ALA A 112 19.08 -15.23 25.71
N GLY A 113 18.09 -15.26 24.79
CA GLY A 113 16.70 -15.65 25.04
C GLY A 113 15.94 -14.69 25.99
N THR A 114 16.41 -13.46 26.13
CA THR A 114 15.91 -12.44 27.06
C THR A 114 15.16 -11.29 26.41
N ASP A 115 15.41 -11.03 25.12
CA ASP A 115 14.79 -9.96 24.35
C ASP A 115 14.50 -10.41 22.91
N THR A 116 13.80 -9.60 22.13
CA THR A 116 13.58 -9.83 20.70
C THR A 116 14.56 -9.02 19.86
N ASP A 117 15.15 -9.65 18.86
CA ASP A 117 16.02 -9.00 17.89
C ASP A 117 15.44 -9.07 16.48
N THR A 118 15.95 -8.23 15.58
CA THR A 118 15.48 -8.14 14.20
C THR A 118 16.62 -7.98 13.21
N VAL A 119 16.58 -8.78 12.16
CA VAL A 119 17.39 -8.61 10.94
C VAL A 119 16.47 -8.31 9.77
N GLY A 120 16.90 -7.51 8.81
CA GLY A 120 16.05 -7.13 7.69
C GLY A 120 16.84 -6.86 6.43
N GLY A 121 16.12 -6.52 5.38
CA GLY A 121 16.69 -6.23 4.08
C GLY A 121 15.62 -5.80 3.07
N THR A 122 16.04 -5.67 1.82
CA THR A 122 15.13 -5.46 0.68
C THR A 122 15.28 -6.60 -0.31
N PHE A 123 14.35 -6.71 -1.27
CA PHE A 123 14.38 -7.80 -2.26
C PHE A 123 15.33 -7.56 -3.43
N THR A 124 16.28 -6.63 -3.32
CA THR A 124 17.21 -6.26 -4.40
C THR A 124 18.10 -7.41 -4.88
N THR A 125 18.29 -8.44 -4.05
CA THR A 125 19.08 -9.64 -4.35
C THR A 125 18.21 -10.78 -4.93
N ALA A 126 16.90 -10.59 -5.07
CA ALA A 126 16.02 -11.62 -5.59
C ALA A 126 16.32 -11.96 -7.06
N THR A 127 16.20 -13.24 -7.38
CA THR A 127 16.40 -13.81 -8.70
C THR A 127 15.14 -14.55 -9.15
N ASP A 128 15.01 -14.79 -10.45
CA ASP A 128 13.90 -15.55 -11.02
C ASP A 128 14.22 -17.05 -10.98
N LEU A 129 13.29 -17.85 -10.45
CA LEU A 129 13.48 -19.29 -10.26
C LEU A 129 13.41 -20.07 -11.59
N ASP A 130 12.66 -19.56 -12.58
CA ASP A 130 12.45 -20.18 -13.90
C ASP A 130 13.34 -19.58 -15.00
N ALA A 131 14.21 -18.61 -14.64
CA ALA A 131 15.10 -17.99 -15.60
C ALA A 131 16.10 -18.99 -16.20
N VAL A 132 15.87 -19.36 -17.47
CA VAL A 132 16.86 -19.88 -18.45
C VAL A 132 17.85 -18.75 -18.85
N THR A 133 18.10 -17.81 -17.95
CA THR A 133 19.12 -16.76 -18.04
C THR A 133 19.97 -16.90 -16.80
N ALA A 134 21.29 -16.85 -16.99
CA ALA A 134 22.31 -17.24 -16.00
C ALA A 134 21.90 -16.99 -14.53
N ALA A 135 21.96 -18.05 -13.72
CA ALA A 135 21.82 -18.01 -12.27
C ALA A 135 22.55 -16.80 -11.69
N GLY A 136 21.87 -16.03 -10.83
CA GLY A 136 22.44 -14.83 -10.18
C GLY A 136 22.17 -13.50 -10.89
N THR A 137 21.34 -13.45 -11.93
CA THR A 137 20.84 -12.15 -12.44
C THR A 137 19.68 -11.69 -11.58
N THR A 138 19.84 -10.57 -10.87
CA THR A 138 18.76 -9.99 -10.08
C THR A 138 17.62 -9.52 -10.99
N VAL A 139 16.38 -9.84 -10.61
CA VAL A 139 15.21 -9.55 -11.45
C VAL A 139 14.32 -8.51 -10.78
N ALA A 140 14.08 -7.41 -11.48
CA ALA A 140 13.12 -6.38 -11.12
C ALA A 140 12.55 -5.73 -12.40
N PRO A 141 11.25 -5.40 -12.47
CA PRO A 141 10.21 -5.59 -11.44
C PRO A 141 9.67 -7.03 -11.36
N PHE A 142 9.15 -7.41 -10.20
CA PHE A 142 8.41 -8.65 -10.00
C PHE A 142 7.04 -8.54 -10.66
N THR A 143 6.70 -9.53 -11.47
CA THR A 143 5.45 -9.58 -12.25
C THR A 143 4.64 -10.81 -11.87
N GLN A 144 3.32 -10.72 -12.07
CA GLN A 144 2.43 -11.82 -11.79
C GLN A 144 2.75 -13.04 -12.67
N GLY A 145 2.66 -14.24 -12.06
CA GLY A 145 2.74 -15.52 -12.77
C GLY A 145 4.15 -16.11 -12.88
N ASN A 146 5.17 -15.37 -12.43
CA ASN A 146 6.51 -15.89 -12.25
C ASN A 146 6.78 -16.17 -10.77
N VAL A 147 7.66 -17.14 -10.53
CA VAL A 147 8.12 -17.51 -9.20
C VAL A 147 9.55 -16.99 -9.05
N TYR A 148 9.82 -16.36 -7.92
CA TYR A 148 11.10 -15.75 -7.60
C TYR A 148 11.70 -16.43 -6.38
N MET A 149 13.01 -16.32 -6.25
CA MET A 149 13.75 -16.77 -5.08
C MET A 149 14.63 -15.64 -4.55
N ILE A 150 14.83 -15.61 -3.25
CA ILE A 150 15.73 -14.67 -2.59
C ILE A 150 16.46 -15.36 -1.46
N ASP A 151 17.75 -15.07 -1.33
CA ASP A 151 18.54 -15.44 -0.16
C ASP A 151 18.49 -14.29 0.85
N LEU A 152 17.92 -14.57 2.02
CA LEU A 152 17.79 -13.66 3.14
C LEU A 152 19.00 -13.86 4.06
N LEU A 153 19.90 -12.88 4.06
CA LEU A 153 21.08 -12.92 4.90
C LEU A 153 20.71 -12.75 6.38
N VAL A 154 20.83 -13.83 7.13
CA VAL A 154 20.67 -13.92 8.59
C VAL A 154 22.04 -14.07 9.25
N GLY A 155 22.13 -13.98 10.59
CA GLY A 155 23.40 -14.24 11.29
C GLY A 155 24.56 -13.28 10.95
N THR A 156 24.28 -12.19 10.25
CA THR A 156 25.25 -11.13 9.97
C THR A 156 24.74 -9.81 10.50
N THR A 157 25.63 -8.82 10.52
CA THR A 157 25.31 -7.45 10.92
C THR A 157 24.07 -6.96 10.18
N ASN A 158 22.97 -6.75 10.90
CA ASN A 158 21.84 -6.01 10.37
C ASN A 158 22.33 -4.68 9.76
N ALA A 159 21.81 -4.31 8.59
CA ALA A 159 22.17 -3.03 7.98
C ALA A 159 21.66 -1.81 8.79
N TRP A 160 20.99 -2.06 9.93
CA TRP A 160 20.29 -1.06 10.76
C TRP A 160 20.63 -1.06 12.25
N ALA A 161 21.36 -2.03 12.81
CA ALA A 161 21.81 -1.95 14.21
C ALA A 161 23.33 -1.84 14.35
N THR A 162 23.67 -1.10 15.40
CA THR A 162 25.03 -0.95 15.92
C THR A 162 24.91 -1.17 17.42
N PRO A 163 25.67 -2.10 18.05
CA PRO A 163 26.80 -2.85 17.50
C PRO A 163 26.43 -4.22 16.92
N SER A 164 27.17 -4.57 15.87
CA SER A 164 27.18 -5.83 15.12
C SER A 164 27.44 -7.08 15.97
N THR A 165 26.39 -7.78 16.36
CA THR A 165 26.49 -9.19 16.78
C THR A 165 25.80 -10.10 15.77
N ASP A 166 26.17 -11.38 15.73
CA ASP A 166 25.51 -12.38 14.89
C ASP A 166 24.09 -12.59 15.43
N GLU A 167 23.13 -11.91 14.81
CA GLU A 167 21.74 -11.82 15.28
C GLU A 167 20.83 -12.64 14.36
N CYS A 168 19.86 -13.34 14.97
CA CYS A 168 18.95 -14.26 14.29
C CYS A 168 19.66 -15.40 13.53
N VAL A 169 20.76 -15.91 14.09
CA VAL A 169 21.44 -17.14 13.63
C VAL A 169 20.43 -18.30 13.67
N PRO A 170 20.23 -19.06 12.58
CA PRO A 170 19.40 -20.25 12.60
C PRO A 170 19.90 -21.27 13.62
N VAL A 171 19.08 -21.59 14.62
CA VAL A 171 19.37 -22.64 15.61
C VAL A 171 18.30 -23.72 15.52
N ALA A 172 18.74 -24.99 15.50
CA ALA A 172 17.81 -26.12 15.45
C ALA A 172 16.91 -26.15 16.69
N GLY A 173 15.60 -26.15 16.49
CA GLY A 173 14.57 -26.13 17.51
C GLY A 173 14.02 -24.73 17.85
N GLU A 174 14.54 -23.67 17.24
CA GLU A 174 14.03 -22.30 17.40
C GLU A 174 13.02 -21.94 16.29
N GLU A 175 12.19 -20.94 16.59
CA GLU A 175 11.22 -20.36 15.65
C GLU A 175 11.52 -18.87 15.44
N HIS A 176 11.60 -18.44 14.17
CA HIS A 176 11.68 -17.03 13.80
C HIS A 176 10.41 -16.60 13.07
N ILE A 177 10.12 -15.29 13.07
CA ILE A 177 8.98 -14.73 12.35
C ILE A 177 9.50 -13.89 11.19
N LEU A 178 9.24 -14.32 9.97
CA LEU A 178 9.49 -13.56 8.76
C LEU A 178 8.30 -12.66 8.43
N ILE A 179 8.57 -11.38 8.26
CA ILE A 179 7.61 -10.35 7.87
C ILE A 179 8.07 -9.78 6.54
N ILE A 180 7.22 -9.87 5.51
CA ILE A 180 7.47 -9.29 4.20
C ILE A 180 6.47 -8.15 3.98
N MET A 181 6.96 -6.95 3.74
CA MET A 181 6.16 -5.74 3.53
C MET A 181 6.38 -5.21 2.13
N VAL A 182 5.29 -5.04 1.37
CA VAL A 182 5.31 -4.38 0.07
C VAL A 182 4.84 -2.92 0.24
N ASN A 183 5.62 -1.96 -0.23
CA ASN A 183 5.21 -0.55 -0.20
C ASN A 183 4.02 -0.30 -1.14
N GLY A 184 2.88 0.11 -0.58
CA GLY A 184 1.62 0.27 -1.30
C GLY A 184 0.87 -1.05 -1.55
N GLY A 185 1.36 -2.15 -0.98
CA GLY A 185 0.76 -3.46 -1.04
C GLY A 185 0.65 -4.10 0.34
N GLY A 186 0.28 -5.37 0.37
CA GLY A 186 0.04 -6.09 1.61
C GLY A 186 1.31 -6.49 2.36
N THR A 187 1.11 -6.86 3.62
CA THR A 187 2.14 -7.51 4.45
C THR A 187 1.84 -8.99 4.61
N THR A 188 2.87 -9.82 4.51
CA THR A 188 2.80 -11.27 4.72
C THR A 188 3.63 -11.65 5.93
N TYR A 189 3.12 -12.59 6.73
CA TYR A 189 3.77 -13.13 7.91
C TYR A 189 3.95 -14.63 7.73
N GLU A 190 5.16 -15.12 7.96
CA GLU A 190 5.51 -16.53 7.91
C GLU A 190 6.32 -16.90 9.15
N THR A 191 6.04 -18.06 9.75
CA THR A 191 6.84 -18.58 10.87
C THR A 191 7.85 -19.57 10.33
N LEU A 192 9.13 -19.29 10.53
CA LEU A 192 10.24 -20.15 10.14
C LEU A 192 10.59 -21.05 11.32
N SER A 193 10.38 -22.36 11.18
CA SER A 193 10.70 -23.36 12.20
C SER A 193 11.91 -24.18 11.78
N TYR A 194 13.02 -24.07 12.51
CA TYR A 194 14.27 -24.70 12.14
C TYR A 194 14.36 -26.11 12.72
N ASN A 195 13.96 -27.14 11.98
CA ASN A 195 14.12 -28.54 12.43
C ASN A 195 15.57 -29.05 12.33
N SER A 196 16.32 -28.51 11.36
CA SER A 196 17.76 -28.68 11.21
C SER A 196 18.36 -27.37 10.68
N VAL A 197 19.66 -27.18 10.92
CA VAL A 197 20.46 -26.07 10.40
C VAL A 197 21.38 -26.53 9.26
N ASP A 198 21.20 -27.76 8.78
CA ASP A 198 21.89 -28.25 7.59
C ASP A 198 21.35 -27.53 6.34
N GLU A 199 22.25 -27.17 5.42
CA GLU A 199 21.90 -26.58 4.12
C GLU A 199 20.86 -27.44 3.39
N GLY A 200 19.78 -26.81 2.93
CA GLY A 200 18.67 -27.45 2.24
C GLY A 200 17.58 -28.03 3.16
N ALA A 201 17.66 -27.84 4.48
CA ALA A 201 16.57 -28.21 5.40
C ALA A 201 15.35 -27.30 5.19
N SER A 202 14.15 -27.89 5.06
CA SER A 202 12.88 -27.14 4.99
C SER A 202 12.56 -26.50 6.35
N ILE A 203 12.18 -25.22 6.33
CA ILE A 203 11.88 -24.44 7.55
C ILE A 203 10.47 -23.82 7.54
N VAL A 204 9.67 -24.15 6.52
CA VAL A 204 8.24 -23.86 6.36
C VAL A 204 7.50 -25.16 6.10
#